data_AF-A0A7R9W9N7-F1
#
_entry.id   AF-A0A7R9W9N7-F1
#
_cell.length_a   1.000
_cell.length_b   1.000
_cell.length_c   1.000
_cell.angle_alpha   90.00
_cell.angle_beta   90.00
_cell.angle_gamma   90.00
#
_symmetry.space_group_name_H-M   'P 1'
#
loop_
_entity.id
_entity.type
_entity.pdbx_description
1 polymer ?
#
loop_
_entity_poly.entity_id
_entity_poly.type
_entity_poly.pdbx_seq_one_letter_code
_entity_poly.pdbx_strand_id
1 'polypeptide(L)'
;HVLSCQGGLYGNLARWSQRQRKAYRRLQQGKKSNLTEERIKQLEEIGFLWKGHDMKWQQKFNELVAYKKEHGTAYIVGQTGQYSKLADWAKRQREAYKRLQGGKSSSLTKE
;
A
#
# COMPACT_ATOMS: atom_id res chain seq x y z
N HIS A 1 18.07 -6.44 26.09
CA HIS A 1 16.79 -5.85 25.61
C HIS A 1 17.01 -5.45 24.16
N VAL A 2 16.39 -6.01 23.12
CA VAL A 2 14.97 -6.39 22.94
C VAL A 2 14.85 -7.52 21.89
N LEU A 3 14.25 -8.63 22.30
CA LEU A 3 13.37 -9.56 21.56
C LEU A 3 13.68 -9.89 20.08
N SER A 4 14.62 -10.82 19.83
CA SER A 4 14.60 -11.68 18.64
C SER A 4 13.66 -12.87 18.87
N CYS A 5 12.34 -12.70 18.69
CA CYS A 5 11.37 -13.81 18.65
C CYS A 5 10.02 -13.35 18.06
N GLN A 6 9.92 -13.08 16.76
CA GLN A 6 8.62 -12.91 16.09
C GLN A 6 8.52 -13.64 14.73
N GLY A 7 9.21 -14.77 14.57
CA GLY A 7 9.10 -15.56 13.32
C GLY A 7 7.76 -16.27 13.10
N GLY A 8 6.97 -16.52 14.17
CA GLY A 8 5.76 -17.36 14.10
C GLY A 8 4.42 -16.62 14.00
N LEU A 9 4.31 -15.43 14.62
CA LEU A 9 3.05 -14.69 14.70
C LEU A 9 2.68 -13.96 13.40
N TYR A 10 3.68 -13.46 12.66
CA TYR A 10 3.44 -12.71 11.42
C TYR A 10 3.02 -13.58 10.23
N GLY A 11 3.42 -14.86 10.20
CA GLY A 11 3.00 -15.79 9.14
C GLY A 11 1.50 -16.09 9.16
N ASN A 12 0.94 -16.20 10.37
CA ASN A 12 -0.49 -16.43 10.57
C ASN A 12 -1.32 -15.20 10.19
N LEU A 13 -0.89 -13.99 10.56
CA LEU A 13 -1.60 -12.77 10.21
C LEU A 13 -1.52 -12.48 8.70
N ALA A 14 -0.37 -12.71 8.06
CA ALA A 14 -0.25 -12.56 6.61
C ALA A 14 -1.20 -13.51 5.88
N ARG A 15 -1.25 -14.80 6.29
CA ARG A 15 -2.15 -15.80 5.69
C ARG A 15 -3.62 -15.48 5.97
N TRP A 16 -3.96 -15.03 7.17
CA TRP A 16 -5.30 -14.58 7.54
C TRP A 16 -5.73 -13.37 6.69
N SER A 17 -4.86 -12.37 6.55
CA SER A 17 -5.12 -11.19 5.73
C SER A 17 -5.39 -11.55 4.27
N GLN A 18 -4.62 -12.50 3.71
CA GLN A 18 -4.87 -13.00 2.36
C GLN A 18 -6.23 -13.69 2.22
N ARG A 19 -6.66 -14.43 3.25
CA ARG A 19 -8.00 -15.05 3.28
C ARG A 19 -9.10 -13.98 3.30
N GLN A 20 -8.96 -12.93 4.12
CA GLN A 20 -9.91 -11.81 4.14
C GLN A 20 -10.02 -11.13 2.78
N ARG A 21 -8.89 -10.80 2.14
CA ARG A 21 -8.89 -10.19 0.79
C ARG A 21 -9.52 -11.08 -0.27
N LYS A 22 -9.30 -12.41 -0.20
CA LYS A 22 -9.95 -13.36 -1.11
C LYS A 22 -11.46 -13.40 -0.89
N ALA A 23 -11.91 -13.39 0.36
CA ALA A 23 -13.32 -13.35 0.72
C ALA A 23 -14.00 -12.05 0.24
N TYR A 24 -13.34 -10.90 0.46
CA TYR A 24 -13.83 -9.60 -0.03
C TYR A 24 -13.93 -9.55 -1.55
N ARG A 25 -12.92 -10.04 -2.28
CA ARG A 25 -12.97 -10.11 -3.75
C ARG A 25 -14.12 -11.01 -4.24
N ARG A 26 -14.40 -12.12 -3.55
CA ARG A 26 -15.54 -12.98 -3.89
C ARG A 26 -16.87 -12.25 -3.68
N LEU A 27 -17.01 -11.53 -2.57
CA LEU A 27 -18.20 -10.72 -2.28
C LEU A 27 -18.42 -9.66 -3.37
N GLN A 28 -17.38 -8.94 -3.77
CA GLN A 28 -17.42 -7.96 -4.87
C GLN A 28 -17.78 -8.57 -6.23
N GLN A 29 -17.59 -9.88 -6.42
CA GLN A 29 -17.99 -10.62 -7.62
C GLN A 29 -19.40 -11.25 -7.49
N GLY A 30 -20.17 -10.93 -6.44
CA GLY A 30 -21.47 -11.53 -6.17
C GLY A 30 -21.42 -12.99 -5.74
N LYS A 31 -20.24 -13.51 -5.38
CA LYS A 31 -20.06 -14.92 -4.95
C LYS A 31 -20.25 -15.04 -3.44
N LYS A 32 -20.71 -16.21 -3.00
CA LYS A 32 -20.80 -16.55 -1.57
C LYS A 32 -19.47 -16.27 -0.84
N SER A 33 -19.58 -15.56 0.27
CA SER A 33 -18.48 -15.15 1.14
C SER A 33 -18.96 -15.20 2.60
N ASN A 34 -18.05 -15.53 3.51
CA ASN A 34 -18.31 -15.52 4.96
C ASN A 34 -17.96 -14.16 5.61
N LEU A 35 -17.69 -13.16 4.77
CA LEU A 35 -17.36 -11.82 5.17
C LEU A 35 -18.65 -11.01 5.24
N THR A 36 -19.02 -10.58 6.44
CA THR A 36 -20.20 -9.75 6.70
C THR A 36 -19.84 -8.26 6.57
N GLU A 37 -20.84 -7.41 6.35
CA GLU A 37 -20.66 -5.95 6.31
C GLU A 37 -20.02 -5.42 7.59
N GLU A 38 -20.47 -5.90 8.75
CA GLU A 38 -19.91 -5.52 10.05
C GLU A 38 -18.40 -5.82 10.14
N ARG A 39 -17.96 -7.00 9.65
CA ARG A 39 -16.54 -7.36 9.64
C ARG A 39 -15.74 -6.49 8.68
N ILE A 40 -16.34 -6.06 7.57
CA ILE A 40 -15.70 -5.16 6.62
C ILE A 40 -15.47 -3.81 7.29
N LYS A 41 -16.52 -3.26 7.92
CA LYS A 41 -16.46 -1.99 8.62
C LYS A 41 -15.40 -1.97 9.72
N GLN A 42 -15.36 -3.00 10.57
CA GLN A 42 -14.34 -3.13 11.61
C GLN A 42 -12.91 -3.17 11.05
N LEU A 43 -12.72 -3.81 9.88
CA LEU A 43 -11.42 -3.85 9.22
C LEU A 43 -11.05 -2.51 8.59
N GLU A 44 -12.02 -1.79 8.04
CA GLU A 44 -11.81 -0.45 7.48
C GLU A 44 -11.49 0.58 8.56
N GLU A 45 -12.12 0.50 9.74
CA GLU A 45 -11.85 1.37 10.89
C GLU A 45 -10.38 1.30 11.36
N ILE A 46 -9.74 0.14 11.21
CA ILE A 46 -8.31 -0.03 11.53
C ILE A 46 -7.38 0.17 10.32
N GLY A 47 -7.92 0.62 9.17
CA GLY A 47 -7.14 0.89 7.96
C GLY A 47 -6.73 -0.36 7.18
N PHE A 48 -7.49 -1.45 7.25
CA PHE A 48 -7.17 -2.68 6.54
C PHE A 48 -7.27 -2.51 5.01
N LEU A 49 -6.12 -2.57 4.32
CA LEU A 49 -6.07 -2.44 2.87
C LEU A 49 -6.53 -3.73 2.15
N TRP A 50 -7.65 -3.62 1.43
CA TRP A 50 -8.25 -4.71 0.66
C TRP A 50 -7.52 -5.00 -0.66
N LYS A 51 -7.06 -3.96 -1.36
CA LYS A 51 -6.44 -4.11 -2.67
C LYS A 51 -4.91 -4.21 -2.54
N GLY A 52 -4.33 -5.16 -3.27
CA GLY A 52 -2.87 -5.35 -3.26
C GLY A 52 -2.08 -4.20 -3.87
N HIS A 53 -2.70 -3.37 -4.72
CA HIS A 53 -2.08 -2.16 -5.23
C HIS A 53 -1.87 -1.13 -4.11
N ASP A 54 -2.88 -0.93 -3.25
CA ASP A 54 -2.85 0.01 -2.13
C ASP A 54 -1.77 -0.40 -1.12
N MET A 55 -1.56 -1.70 -0.90
CA MET A 55 -0.44 -2.20 -0.09
C MET A 55 0.92 -1.85 -0.69
N LYS A 56 1.12 -2.08 -1.99
CA LYS A 56 2.40 -1.74 -2.66
C LYS A 56 2.65 -0.24 -2.61
N TRP A 57 1.59 0.55 -2.77
CA TRP A 57 1.64 2.00 -2.63
C TRP A 57 2.04 2.39 -1.20
N GLN A 58 1.37 1.86 -0.19
CA GLN A 58 1.65 2.15 1.22
C GLN A 58 3.06 1.75 1.62
N GLN A 59 3.54 0.60 1.15
CA GLN A 59 4.92 0.16 1.38
C GLN A 59 5.92 1.16 0.80
N LYS A 60 5.73 1.58 -0.45
CA LYS A 60 6.60 2.57 -1.10
C LYS A 60 6.52 3.94 -0.44
N PHE A 61 5.35 4.34 0.02
CA PHE A 61 5.16 5.56 0.79
C PHE A 61 5.94 5.51 2.11
N ASN A 62 5.86 4.39 2.86
CA ASN A 62 6.61 4.21 4.10
C ASN A 62 8.13 4.20 3.86
N GLU A 63 8.60 3.58 2.77
CA GLU A 63 10.00 3.66 2.34
C GLU A 63 10.43 5.12 2.07
N LEU A 64 9.56 5.93 1.44
CA LEU A 64 9.84 7.35 1.20
C LEU A 64 9.85 8.18 2.51
N VAL A 65 8.96 7.86 3.46
CA VAL A 65 8.95 8.50 4.78
C VAL A 65 10.24 8.19 5.54
N ALA A 66 10.69 6.94 5.52
CA ALA A 66 11.97 6.54 6.11
C ALA A 66 13.15 7.27 5.45
N TYR A 67 13.17 7.32 4.12
CA TYR A 67 14.17 8.06 3.36
C TYR A 67 14.20 9.55 3.74
N LYS A 68 13.03 10.21 3.83
CA LYS A 68 12.93 11.61 4.23
C LYS A 68 13.46 11.83 5.66
N LYS A 69 13.21 10.89 6.57
CA LYS A 69 13.70 10.97 7.95
C LYS A 69 15.22 10.88 8.01
N GLU A 70 15.82 10.02 7.18
CA GLU A 70 17.27 9.80 7.13
C GLU A 70 18.02 10.93 6.40
N HIS A 71 17.49 11.39 5.26
CA HIS A 71 18.18 12.32 4.36
C HIS A 71 17.64 13.77 4.44
N GLY A 72 16.61 14.04 5.25
CA GLY A 72 15.98 15.35 5.40
C GLY A 72 15.13 15.80 4.19
N THR A 73 15.14 15.05 3.09
CA THR A 73 14.40 15.37 1.87
C THR A 73 13.67 14.17 1.31
N ALA A 74 12.50 14.40 0.68
CA ALA A 74 11.80 13.39 -0.12
C ALA A 74 12.22 13.44 -1.61
N TYR A 75 13.17 14.31 -1.96
CA TYR A 75 13.66 14.48 -3.31
C TYR A 75 14.83 13.53 -3.58
N ILE A 76 14.50 12.34 -4.08
CA ILE A 76 15.49 11.34 -4.50
C ILE A 76 16.00 11.72 -5.89
N VAL A 77 17.28 12.07 -5.98
CA VAL A 77 17.98 12.41 -7.23
C VAL A 77 18.89 11.26 -7.58
N GLY A 78 18.69 10.65 -8.74
CA GLY A 78 19.61 9.61 -9.25
C GLY A 78 19.02 8.20 -9.26
N GLN A 79 19.32 7.48 -10.34
CA GLN A 79 18.85 6.12 -10.63
C GLN A 79 19.81 5.03 -10.13
N THR A 80 20.82 5.37 -9.34
CA THR A 80 21.92 4.46 -9.03
C THR A 80 21.98 4.13 -7.53
N GLY A 81 21.95 2.83 -7.23
CA GLY A 81 22.07 2.29 -5.87
C GLY A 81 20.76 1.72 -5.29
N GLN A 82 20.73 1.58 -3.96
CA GLN A 82 19.65 0.87 -3.24
C GLN A 82 18.27 1.53 -3.36
N TYR A 83 18.22 2.83 -3.67
CA TYR A 83 16.99 3.61 -3.76
C TYR A 83 16.43 3.74 -5.18
N SER A 84 17.03 3.12 -6.19
CA SER A 84 16.61 3.18 -7.60
C SER A 84 15.11 2.91 -7.81
N LYS A 85 14.59 1.83 -7.22
CA LYS A 85 13.16 1.46 -7.29
C LYS A 85 12.24 2.49 -6.62
N LEU A 86 12.70 3.13 -5.55
CA LEU A 86 11.95 4.16 -4.82
C LEU A 86 11.96 5.48 -5.61
N ALA A 87 13.10 5.83 -6.22
CA ALA A 87 13.27 6.98 -7.10
C ALA A 87 12.32 6.91 -8.31
N ASP A 88 12.26 5.75 -8.98
CA ASP A 88 11.35 5.51 -10.11
C ASP A 88 9.88 5.62 -9.68
N TRP A 89 9.53 5.06 -8.52
CA TRP A 89 8.18 5.17 -7.99
C TRP A 89 7.81 6.62 -7.70
N ALA A 90 8.69 7.38 -7.04
CA ALA A 90 8.47 8.81 -6.73
C ALA A 90 8.38 9.66 -8.00
N LYS A 91 9.18 9.35 -9.03
CA LYS A 91 9.10 9.98 -10.36
C LYS A 91 7.71 9.78 -10.98
N ARG A 92 7.19 8.54 -10.96
CA ARG A 92 5.84 8.23 -11.46
C ARG A 92 4.75 9.01 -10.72
N GLN A 93 4.86 9.18 -9.40
CA GLN A 93 3.91 10.00 -8.63
C GLN A 93 3.93 11.48 -9.08
N ARG A 94 5.13 12.06 -9.27
CA ARG A 94 5.27 13.44 -9.76
C ARG A 94 4.70 13.62 -11.17
N GLU A 95 4.94 12.67 -12.06
CA GLU A 95 4.37 12.69 -13.41
C GLU A 95 2.85 12.58 -13.38
N ALA A 96 2.30 11.68 -12.55
CA ALA A 96 0.86 11.52 -12.40
C ALA A 96 0.21 12.81 -11.87
N TYR A 97 0.83 13.47 -10.89
CA TYR A 97 0.39 14.79 -10.41
C TYR A 97 0.44 15.85 -11.51
N LYS A 98 1.53 15.91 -12.29
CA LYS A 98 1.62 16.84 -13.44
C LYS A 98 0.54 16.60 -14.49
N ARG A 99 0.17 15.33 -14.75
CA ARG A 99 -0.95 14.99 -15.66
C ARG A 99 -2.29 15.46 -15.10
N LEU A 100 -2.54 15.26 -13.80
CA LEU A 100 -3.74 15.75 -13.11
C LEU A 100 -3.86 17.28 -13.19
N GLN A 101 -2.78 18.01 -12.94
CA GLN A 101 -2.77 19.48 -13.00
C GLN A 101 -2.90 20.01 -14.44
N GLY A 102 -2.46 19.24 -15.44
CA GLY A 102 -2.54 19.61 -16.86
C GLY A 102 -3.86 19.28 -17.56
N GLY A 103 -4.92 18.92 -16.82
CA GLY A 103 -6.25 18.63 -17.39
C GLY A 103 -6.32 17.39 -18.29
N LYS A 104 -5.27 16.55 -18.32
CA LYS A 104 -5.27 15.31 -19.10
C LYS A 104 -5.78 14.18 -18.23
N SER A 105 -6.72 13.40 -18.77
CA SER A 105 -7.32 12.24 -18.09
C SER A 105 -6.24 11.36 -17.46
N SER A 106 -6.26 11.34 -16.13
CA SER A 106 -5.34 10.61 -15.26
C SER A 106 -6.18 9.55 -14.56
N SER A 107 -5.71 8.30 -14.53
CA SER A 107 -6.45 7.19 -13.90
C SER A 107 -6.47 7.25 -12.36
N LEU A 108 -6.04 8.37 -11.77
CA LEU A 108 -6.23 8.64 -10.35
C LEU A 108 -7.66 9.14 -10.16
N THR A 109 -8.54 8.20 -9.86
CA THR A 109 -9.91 8.45 -9.42
C THR A 109 -9.88 9.50 -8.32
N LYS A 110 -10.66 10.58 -8.50
CA LYS A 110 -11.01 11.48 -7.40
C LYS A 110 -11.83 10.66 -6.40
N GLU A 111 -11.36 10.57 -5.17
CA GLU A 111 -12.25 10.31 -4.03
C GLU A 111 -13.22 11.49 -3.85
#